data_AF-A0A9J7BM48-F1
#
_entry.id   AF-A0A9J7BM48-F1
#
_cell.length_a   1.000
_cell.length_b   1.000
_cell.length_c   1.000
_cell.angle_alpha   90.00
_cell.angle_beta   90.00
_cell.angle_gamma   90.00
#
_symmetry.space_group_name_H-M   'P 1'
#
loop_
_entity.id
_entity.type
_entity.pdbx_description
1 polymer ?
#
loop_
_entity_poly.entity_id
_entity_poly.type
_entity_poly.pdbx_seq_one_letter_code
_entity_poly.pdbx_strand_id
1 'polypeptide(L)'
;MSADLQFLEEWIPERMDPGTVFVLENQTSLGNAQNPYVAVMSCPRCGTMGLITRRQLCGGEPMICGGDFCSAEYQLRGENICYRNPQ
;
A
#
# COMPACT_ATOMS: atom_id res chain seq x y z
N MET A 1 -0.74 9.69 -34.06
CA MET A 1 0.10 9.55 -32.85
C MET A 1 -0.09 8.12 -32.36
N SER A 2 0.90 7.25 -32.60
CA SER A 2 0.93 5.89 -32.03
C SER A 2 1.82 5.93 -30.79
N ALA A 3 1.29 5.47 -29.66
CA ALA A 3 2.08 5.30 -28.44
C ALA A 3 2.61 3.87 -28.39
N ASP A 4 3.90 3.71 -28.10
CA ASP A 4 4.52 2.40 -27.95
C ASP A 4 4.06 1.71 -26.66
N LEU A 5 3.83 0.40 -26.75
CA LEU A 5 3.49 -0.45 -25.62
C LEU A 5 4.79 -0.77 -24.86
N GLN A 6 4.87 -0.39 -23.58
CA GLN A 6 6.03 -0.68 -22.73
C GLN A 6 5.67 -1.73 -21.68
N PHE A 7 6.25 -2.92 -21.79
CA PHE A 7 6.15 -3.96 -20.76
C PHE A 7 7.19 -3.68 -19.68
N LEU A 8 6.77 -3.72 -18.41
CA LEU A 8 7.67 -3.64 -17.25
C LEU A 8 7.72 -5.01 -16.58
N GLU A 9 8.93 -5.53 -16.45
CA GLU A 9 9.20 -6.83 -15.82
C GLU A 9 9.46 -6.70 -14.31
N GLU A 10 9.67 -5.48 -13.79
CA GLU A 10 10.07 -5.23 -12.39
C GLU A 10 9.39 -3.98 -11.80
N TRP A 11 9.31 -3.92 -10.46
CA TRP A 11 8.64 -2.84 -9.72
C TRP A 11 9.30 -1.47 -10.01
N ILE A 12 8.50 -0.52 -10.51
CA ILE A 12 8.91 0.89 -10.64
C ILE A 12 8.10 1.73 -9.63
N PRO A 13 8.70 2.13 -8.49
CA PRO A 13 8.02 2.95 -7.47
C PRO A 13 7.39 4.23 -8.03
N GLU A 14 7.97 4.83 -9.08
CA GLU A 14 7.43 6.04 -9.71
C GLU A 14 6.09 5.82 -10.45
N ARG A 15 5.63 4.58 -10.63
CA ARG A 15 4.37 4.24 -11.31
C ARG A 15 3.26 3.78 -10.35
N MET A 16 3.46 3.86 -9.03
CA MET A 16 2.42 3.49 -8.07
C MET A 16 1.42 4.64 -7.86
N ASP A 17 0.28 4.55 -8.54
CA ASP A 17 -0.84 5.47 -8.29
C ASP A 17 -1.35 5.35 -6.84
N PRO A 18 -1.92 6.43 -6.25
CA PRO A 18 -2.55 6.39 -4.95
C PRO A 18 -3.55 5.22 -4.82
N GLY A 19 -3.38 4.41 -3.76
CA GLY A 19 -4.20 3.22 -3.50
C GLY A 19 -3.65 1.93 -4.09
N THR A 20 -2.57 1.99 -4.89
CA THR A 20 -1.90 0.79 -5.40
C THR A 20 -1.23 0.01 -4.28
N VAL A 21 -1.37 -1.31 -4.32
CA VAL A 21 -0.68 -2.26 -3.44
C VAL A 21 0.25 -3.13 -4.28
N PHE A 22 1.50 -3.27 -3.83
CA PHE A 22 2.49 -4.16 -4.40
C PHE A 22 2.92 -5.19 -3.35
N VAL A 23 2.69 -6.48 -3.63
CA VAL A 23 3.04 -7.57 -2.71
C VAL A 23 4.51 -7.94 -2.88
N LEU A 24 5.24 -7.98 -1.77
CA LEU A 24 6.66 -8.33 -1.75
C LEU A 24 6.85 -9.84 -1.96
N GLU A 25 7.83 -10.22 -2.79
CA GLU A 25 8.14 -11.62 -3.08
C GLU A 25 8.77 -12.35 -1.87
N ASN A 26 9.58 -11.65 -1.07
CA ASN A 26 10.27 -12.21 0.11
C ASN A 26 9.59 -11.80 1.43
N GLN A 27 8.43 -12.40 1.71
CA GLN A 27 7.50 -12.05 2.80
C GLN A 27 8.00 -12.31 4.23
N THR A 28 9.22 -12.80 4.44
CA THR A 28 9.63 -13.47 5.69
C THR A 28 10.77 -12.82 6.48
N SER A 29 11.40 -11.73 6.01
CA SER A 29 12.59 -11.17 6.69
C SER A 29 12.45 -9.74 7.25
N LEU A 30 11.37 -9.02 6.93
CA LEU A 30 11.22 -7.61 7.31
C LEU A 30 10.03 -7.43 8.27
N GLY A 31 10.32 -6.97 9.50
CA GLY A 31 9.30 -6.64 10.51
C GLY A 31 9.20 -7.66 11.65
N ASN A 32 8.05 -7.67 12.33
CA ASN A 32 7.79 -8.59 13.45
C ASN A 32 7.54 -10.01 12.92
N ALA A 33 8.19 -11.02 13.49
CA ALA A 33 8.03 -12.42 13.09
C ALA A 33 6.57 -12.90 13.09
N GLN A 34 5.70 -12.34 13.93
CA GLN A 34 4.27 -12.69 13.97
C GLN A 34 3.39 -11.83 13.07
N ASN A 35 3.90 -10.71 12.55
CA ASN A 35 3.18 -9.81 11.65
C ASN A 35 4.19 -9.07 10.73
N PRO A 36 4.80 -9.79 9.77
CA PRO A 36 5.83 -9.21 8.91
C PRO A 36 5.21 -8.21 7.93
N TYR A 37 6.05 -7.34 7.38
CA TYR A 37 5.70 -6.54 6.22
C TYR A 37 5.64 -7.45 4.99
N VAL A 38 4.54 -7.36 4.26
CA VAL A 38 4.27 -8.24 3.11
C VAL A 38 3.98 -7.48 1.82
N ALA A 39 3.77 -6.17 1.90
CA ALA A 39 3.46 -5.33 0.76
C ALA A 39 3.90 -3.88 0.97
N VAL A 40 4.06 -3.15 -0.12
CA VAL A 40 4.12 -1.68 -0.16
C VAL A 40 2.75 -1.19 -0.62
N MET A 41 2.22 -0.17 0.04
CA MET A 41 1.01 0.52 -0.39
C MET A 41 1.28 2.01 -0.59
N SER A 42 0.77 2.54 -1.70
CA SER A 42 0.69 3.98 -1.94
C SER A 42 -0.55 4.52 -1.23
N CYS A 43 -0.39 5.51 -0.33
CA CYS A 43 -1.49 6.09 0.41
C CYS A 43 -2.59 6.55 -0.57
N PRO A 44 -3.84 6.11 -0.41
CA PRO A 44 -4.92 6.41 -1.35
C PRO A 44 -5.32 7.90 -1.35
N ARG A 45 -4.87 8.67 -0.36
CA ARG A 45 -5.10 10.12 -0.30
C ARG A 45 -3.99 10.94 -0.93
N CYS A 46 -2.72 10.62 -0.64
CA CYS A 46 -1.60 11.50 -0.98
C CYS A 46 -0.47 10.83 -1.76
N GLY A 47 -0.55 9.52 -2.02
CA GLY A 47 0.47 8.78 -2.75
C GLY A 47 1.73 8.43 -1.95
N THR A 48 1.85 8.86 -0.69
CA THR A 48 2.99 8.49 0.15
C THR A 48 3.06 6.98 0.30
N MET A 49 4.22 6.40 -0.03
CA MET A 49 4.44 4.96 0.06
C MET A 49 4.76 4.53 1.50
N GLY A 50 4.19 3.41 1.93
CA GLY A 50 4.48 2.80 3.21
C GLY A 50 4.45 1.28 3.12
N LEU A 51 5.23 0.63 3.98
CA LEU A 51 5.14 -0.82 4.16
C LEU A 51 3.88 -1.16 4.96
N ILE A 52 3.19 -2.22 4.54
CA ILE A 52 2.01 -2.73 5.23
C ILE A 52 2.22 -4.19 5.63
N THR A 53 1.72 -4.52 6.80
CA THR A 53 1.81 -5.86 7.38
C THR A 53 0.76 -6.80 6.83
N ARG A 54 0.91 -8.11 7.10
CA ARG A 54 -0.10 -9.11 6.70
C ARG A 54 -1.48 -8.79 7.26
N ARG A 55 -1.57 -8.35 8.51
CA ARG A 55 -2.86 -7.98 9.12
C ARG A 55 -3.50 -6.77 8.46
N GLN A 56 -2.71 -5.77 8.07
CA GLN A 56 -3.21 -4.59 7.35
C GLN A 56 -3.68 -4.96 5.93
N LEU A 57 -2.91 -5.79 5.22
CA LEU A 57 -3.26 -6.27 3.88
C LEU A 57 -4.57 -7.07 3.88
N CYS A 58 -4.77 -7.94 4.89
CA CYS A 58 -6.00 -8.72 5.05
C CYS A 58 -7.16 -7.93 5.68
N GLY A 59 -7.01 -6.63 5.91
CA GLY A 59 -8.07 -5.80 6.49
C GLY A 59 -8.34 -6.05 7.98
N GLY A 60 -7.44 -6.71 8.70
CA GLY A 60 -7.55 -6.95 10.15
C GLY A 60 -7.17 -5.74 11.02
N GLU A 61 -6.33 -4.85 10.49
CA GLU A 61 -5.84 -3.65 11.19
C GLU A 61 -5.93 -2.42 10.26
N PRO A 62 -6.23 -1.21 10.79
CA PRO A 62 -6.21 0.01 10.00
C PRO A 62 -4.78 0.45 9.67
N MET A 63 -4.66 1.32 8.68
CA MET A 63 -3.43 2.01 8.29
C MET A 63 -3.61 3.50 8.51
N ILE A 64 -2.54 4.13 9.01
CA ILE A 64 -2.41 5.58 9.08
C ILE A 64 -1.30 5.97 8.12
N CYS A 65 -1.56 6.98 7.27
CA CYS A 65 -0.54 7.48 6.38
C CYS A 65 0.66 8.04 7.17
N GLY A 66 1.87 7.67 6.76
CA GLY A 66 3.12 8.18 7.34
C GLY A 66 3.66 9.43 6.65
N GLY A 67 2.86 10.13 5.83
CA GLY A 67 3.30 11.33 5.13
C GLY A 67 3.20 12.58 6.00
N ASP A 68 4.15 13.50 5.86
CA ASP A 68 4.28 14.69 6.71
C ASP A 68 3.02 15.58 6.77
N PHE A 69 2.24 15.60 5.69
CA PHE A 69 1.04 16.43 5.53
C PHE A 69 -0.24 15.60 5.33
N CYS A 70 -0.21 14.29 5.59
CA CYS A 70 -1.35 13.41 5.38
C CYS A 70 -1.65 12.60 6.63
N SER A 71 -2.83 12.83 7.21
CA SER A 71 -3.34 12.09 8.37
C SER A 71 -4.42 11.07 7.98
N ALA A 72 -4.39 10.57 6.74
CA ALA A 72 -5.39 9.60 6.28
C ALA A 72 -5.35 8.34 7.14
N GLU A 73 -6.50 7.94 7.68
CA GLU A 73 -6.69 6.63 8.28
C GLU A 73 -7.68 5.83 7.43
N TYR A 74 -7.31 4.60 7.08
CA TYR A 74 -8.09 3.76 6.17
C TYR A 74 -7.80 2.27 6.42
N GLN A 75 -8.72 1.42 5.96
CA GLN A 75 -8.63 -0.03 6.08
C GLN A 75 -9.03 -0.69 4.76
N LEU A 76 -8.37 -1.82 4.43
CA LEU A 76 -8.74 -2.62 3.27
C LEU A 76 -9.92 -3.53 3.60
N ARG A 77 -10.89 -3.63 2.69
CA ARG A 77 -11.99 -4.61 2.74
C ARG A 77 -12.10 -5.30 1.39
N GLY A 78 -11.35 -6.40 1.26
CA GLY A 78 -11.11 -7.01 -0.05
C GLY A 78 -10.39 -6.02 -0.95
N GLU A 79 -10.98 -5.72 -2.10
CA GLU A 79 -10.45 -4.77 -3.08
C GLU A 79 -10.86 -3.31 -2.81
N ASN A 80 -11.63 -3.06 -1.73
CA ASN A 80 -12.12 -1.73 -1.39
C ASN A 80 -11.24 -1.06 -0.33
N ILE A 81 -11.08 0.26 -0.46
CA ILE A 81 -10.45 1.12 0.54
C ILE A 81 -11.54 1.84 1.32
N CYS A 82 -11.61 1.59 2.63
CA CYS A 82 -12.56 2.25 3.52
C CYS A 82 -11.84 3.29 4.38
N TYR A 83 -12.07 4.57 4.12
CA TYR A 83 -11.60 5.64 4.99
C TYR A 83 -12.33 5.62 6.32
N ARG A 84 -11.60 5.89 7.41
CA ARG A 84 -12.23 6.15 8.70
C ARG A 84 -12.83 7.55 8.66
N ASN A 85 -14.14 7.66 8.85
CA ASN A 85 -14.77 8.96 9.02
C ASN A 85 -14.29 9.57 10.36
N PRO A 86 -13.87 10.85 10.38
CA PRO A 86 -13.72 11.56 11.63
C PRO A 86 -15.09 11.59 12.33
N GLN A 87 -15.13 11.17 13.59
CA GLN A 87 -16.29 11.32 14.46
C GLN A 87 -16.45 12.78 14.89
#